data_AF-A0A967H378-F1
#
_entry.id   AF-A0A967H378-F1
#
_cell.length_a   1.000
_cell.length_b   1.000
_cell.length_c   1.000
_cell.angle_alpha   90.00
_cell.angle_beta   90.00
_cell.angle_gamma   90.00
#
_symmetry.space_group_name_H-M   'P 1'
#
loop_
_entity.id
_entity.type
_entity.pdbx_description
1 polymer ?
#
loop_
_entity_poly.entity_id
_entity_poly.type
_entity_poly.pdbx_seq_one_letter_code
_entity_poly.pdbx_strand_id
1 'polypeptide(L)' 'AEDHEIEQAHGRAALRRVRIQRLLDEAICQGAVATQEDLARALHVSVRTIKRDCRLLQGQGVS' A
#
# COMPACT_ATOMS: atom_id res chain seq x y z
N ALA A 1 10.62 11.40 8.48
CA ALA A 1 9.70 12.53 8.74
C ALA A 1 8.38 12.35 7.97
N GLU A 2 8.44 12.01 6.68
CA GLU A 2 7.27 11.92 5.78
C GLU A 2 6.15 10.94 6.21
N ASP A 3 6.48 9.72 6.66
CA ASP A 3 5.49 8.71 7.07
C ASP A 3 4.66 9.13 8.31
N HIS A 4 5.24 9.90 9.22
CA HIS A 4 4.59 10.26 10.48
C HIS A 4 3.57 11.38 10.30
N GLU A 5 3.83 12.31 9.38
CA GLU A 5 2.90 13.40 9.03
C GLU A 5 1.64 12.85 8.35
N ILE A 6 1.79 11.85 7.47
CA ILE A 6 0.66 11.18 6.81
C ILE A 6 -0.18 10.39 7.82
N GLU A 7 0.46 9.73 8.79
CA GLU A 7 -0.24 8.98 9.84
C GLU A 7 -1.07 9.90 10.74
N GLN A 8 -0.57 11.10 11.06
CA GLN A 8 -1.28 12.09 11.87
C GLN A 8 -2.37 12.83 11.09
N ALA A 9 -2.16 13.12 9.80
CA ALA A 9 -3.11 13.87 8.99
C ALA A 9 -4.25 13.02 8.41
N HIS A 10 -4.00 11.75 8.08
CA HIS A 10 -4.94 10.90 7.34
C HIS A 10 -5.16 9.50 7.96
N GLY A 11 -4.48 9.19 9.07
CA GLY A 11 -4.65 7.95 9.82
C GLY A 11 -3.94 6.72 9.24
N ARG A 12 -3.94 5.63 10.00
CA ARG A 12 -3.21 4.38 9.69
C ARG A 12 -3.60 3.74 8.34
N ALA A 13 -4.82 4.00 7.85
CA ALA A 13 -5.25 3.49 6.55
C ALA A 13 -4.61 4.23 5.38
N ALA A 14 -4.42 5.55 5.49
CA ALA A 14 -3.76 6.34 4.46
C ALA A 14 -2.26 6.04 4.39
N LEU A 15 -1.58 5.95 5.54
CA LEU A 15 -0.17 5.55 5.57
C LEU A 15 0.03 4.17 4.93
N ARG A 16 -0.85 3.21 5.24
CA ARG A 16 -0.78 1.89 4.63
C ARG A 16 -0.92 1.93 3.11
N ARG A 17 -1.82 2.78 2.57
CA ARG A 17 -1.98 2.94 1.12
C ARG A 17 -0.73 3.52 0.45
N VAL A 18 -0.10 4.52 1.06
CA VAL A 18 1.18 5.08 0.58
C VAL A 18 2.26 3.99 0.56
N ARG A 19 2.34 3.17 1.61
CA ARG A 19 3.28 2.04 1.65
C ARG A 19 2.97 0.96 0.62
N ILE A 20 1.70 0.66 0.36
CA ILE A 20 1.30 -0.27 -0.72
C ILE A 20 1.82 0.23 -2.06
N GLN A 21 1.64 1.52 -2.38
CA GLN A 21 2.14 2.10 -3.64
C GLN A 21 3.66 2.00 -3.73
N ARG A 22 4.38 2.40 -2.67
CA ARG A 22 5.85 2.28 -2.62
C ARG A 22 6.35 0.87 -2.86
N LEU A 23 5.74 -0.14 -2.21
CA LEU A 23 6.14 -1.54 -2.39
C LEU A 23 5.87 -2.05 -3.80
N LEU A 24 4.79 -1.60 -4.45
CA LEU A 24 4.50 -1.93 -5.84
C LEU A 24 5.52 -1.29 -6.80
N ASP A 25 5.84 -0.02 -6.58
CA ASP A 25 6.85 0.70 -7.36
C ASP A 25 8.24 0.06 -7.22
N GLU A 26 8.63 -0.32 -6.01
CA GLU A 26 9.88 -1.03 -5.75
C GLU A 26 9.93 -2.39 -6.45
N ALA A 27 8.82 -3.15 -6.42
CA ALA A 27 8.72 -4.42 -7.14
C ALA A 27 8.91 -4.20 -8.65
N ILE A 28 8.23 -3.21 -9.24
CA ILE A 28 8.38 -2.84 -10.65
C ILE A 28 9.83 -2.46 -10.98
N CYS A 29 10.45 -1.61 -10.17
CA CYS A 29 11.85 -1.19 -10.34
C CYS A 29 12.84 -2.36 -10.27
N GLN A 30 12.50 -3.43 -9.54
CA GLN A 30 13.31 -4.65 -9.43
C GLN A 30 12.96 -5.70 -10.49
N GLY A 31 11.99 -5.42 -11.37
CA GLY A 31 11.48 -6.40 -12.35
C GLY A 31 10.69 -7.55 -11.71
N ALA A 32 10.18 -7.34 -10.49
CA ALA A 32 9.36 -8.27 -9.74
C ALA A 32 7.88 -7.84 -9.74
N VAL A 33 7.01 -8.76 -9.35
CA VAL A 33 5.58 -8.48 -9.12
C VAL A 33 5.25 -8.82 -7.68
N ALA A 34 4.79 -7.85 -6.91
CA ALA A 34 4.32 -8.08 -5.54
C ALA A 34 2.87 -8.57 -5.56
N THR A 35 2.61 -9.74 -4.96
CA THR A 35 1.24 -10.26 -4.80
C THR A 35 0.54 -9.59 -3.61
N GLN A 36 -0.78 -9.74 -3.51
CA GLN A 36 -1.55 -9.19 -2.38
C GLN A 36 -1.16 -9.88 -1.06
N GLU A 37 -0.79 -11.16 -1.13
CA GLU A 37 -0.25 -11.95 -0.02
C GLU A 37 1.13 -11.44 0.43
N ASP A 38 1.99 -11.02 -0.50
CA ASP A 38 3.30 -10.43 -0.17
C ASP A 38 3.12 -9.08 0.54
N LEU A 39 2.26 -8.23 0.00
CA LEU A 39 1.94 -6.94 0.61
C LEU A 39 1.33 -7.10 2.01
N ALA A 40 0.46 -8.10 2.19
CA ALA A 40 -0.14 -8.42 3.48
C ALA A 40 0.91 -8.83 4.52
N ARG A 41 1.87 -9.68 4.12
CA ARG A 41 2.99 -10.09 4.98
C ARG A 41 3.91 -8.92 5.31
N ALA A 42 4.31 -8.12 4.31
CA ALA A 42 5.20 -6.97 4.51
C ALA A 42 4.58 -5.91 5.44
N LEU A 43 3.28 -5.65 5.29
CA LEU A 43 2.56 -4.61 6.05
C LEU A 43 1.89 -5.12 7.33
N HIS A 44 2.05 -6.41 7.65
CA HIS A 44 1.49 -7.03 8.86
C HIS A 44 -0.02 -6.84 8.98
N VAL A 45 -0.75 -7.01 7.87
CA VAL A 45 -2.22 -6.92 7.83
C VAL A 45 -2.82 -8.12 7.09
N SER A 46 -4.13 -8.29 7.20
CA SER A 46 -4.82 -9.32 6.43
C SER A 46 -4.83 -9.01 4.92
N VAL A 47 -4.84 -10.06 4.09
CA VAL A 47 -5.05 -9.93 2.63
C VAL A 47 -6.38 -9.22 2.32
N ARG A 48 -7.41 -9.39 3.16
CA ARG A 48 -8.69 -8.68 3.03
C ARG A 48 -8.51 -7.16 3.16
N THR A 49 -7.64 -6.71 4.06
CA THR A 49 -7.30 -5.30 4.25
C THR A 49 -6.60 -4.76 2.99
N ILE A 50 -5.60 -5.50 2.47
CA ILE A 50 -4.91 -5.14 1.23
C ILE A 50 -5.89 -5.03 0.06
N LYS A 51 -6.75 -6.05 -0.15
CA LYS A 51 -7.79 -6.03 -1.20
C LYS A 51 -8.68 -4.79 -1.11
N ARG A 52 -9.09 -4.39 0.10
CA ARG A 52 -9.90 -3.19 0.30
C ARG A 52 -9.13 -1.93 -0.09
N ASP A 53 -7.88 -1.80 0.34
CA ASP A 53 -7.05 -0.63 0.02
C ASP A 53 -6.70 -0.55 -1.47
N CYS A 54 -6.36 -1.68 -2.12
CA CYS A 54 -6.12 -1.71 -3.57
C CYS A 54 -7.34 -1.26 -4.36
N ARG A 55 -8.57 -1.68 -3.98
CA ARG A 55 -9.79 -1.17 -4.64
C ARG A 55 -9.99 0.33 -4.45
N LEU A 56 -9.66 0.86 -3.27
CA LEU A 56 -9.75 2.29 -3.01
C LEU A 56 -8.74 3.06 -3.85
N LEU A 57 -7.51 2.55 -3.98
CA LEU A 57 -6.47 3.13 -4.83
C LEU A 57 -6.84 3.09 -6.32
N GLN A 58 -7.38 1.97 -6.81
CA GLN A 58 -7.87 1.83 -8.18
C GLN A 58 -9.03 2.80 -8.47
N GLY A 59 -9.96 2.97 -7.52
CA GLY A 59 -11.06 3.93 -7.64
C GLY A 59 -10.63 5.40 -7.60
N GLN A 60 -9.39 5.69 -7.18
CA GLN A 60 -8.81 7.03 -7.14
C GLN A 60 -8.01 7.39 -8.40
N GLY A 61 -7.99 6.53 -9.42
CA GLY A 61 -7.39 6.84 -10.73
C GLY A 61 -5.87 6.71 -10.78
N VAL A 62 -5.25 5.97 -9.85
CA VAL A 62 -3.84 5.58 -9.99
C VAL A 62 -3.78 4.39 -10.95
N SER A 63 -3.66 4.69 -12.25
CA SER A 63 -3.25 3.77 -13.32
C SER A 63 -1.80 4.01 -13.67
#